data_AF-A0AB34FHX4-F1
#
_entry.id   AF-A0AB34FHX4-F1
#
_cell.length_a   1.000
_cell.length_b   1.000
_cell.length_c   1.000
_cell.angle_alpha   90.00
_cell.angle_beta   90.00
_cell.angle_gamma   90.00
#
_symmetry.space_group_name_H-M   'P 1'
#
loop_
_entity.id
_entity.type
_entity.pdbx_description
1 polymer ?
#
loop_
_entity_poly.entity_id
_entity_poly.type
_entity_poly.pdbx_seq_one_letter_code
_entity_poly.pdbx_strand_id
1 'polypeptide(L)'
;MTASPHGEPENEFQDVLMDTLRAYGETNLRWMELFVRKYGFTLRDEERLPPVPPDSKLLGRCLSDGLILPGALWDAGMRHVVLNIKPGPGLADITASVKKNTKLRNSNAGKRWLSLWDQKYAAFFDFGGSWLVERLATITSDPASHTTYEGEIIRLEAAMGNILDVHLSDGQVNRFDGIISRYMASTVWSLDMTATEKVLQRFVDKINDMRTEGWQRDRHRRPAAIPSTFNINLYALQMLYPPEHSGDLEPFDGEYISKLAAKTIKFIDGMVARKIPYHNDFERMKNYLGFKASCCFQVAIFVGSVDDREVPDLSDYLRVDLVVAMLKTRISRKGPIHEWEESIVRGVRKMLISWQRSHIEHFRDAAGLFQ
;
A
#
# COMPACT_ATOMS: atom_id res chain seq x y z
N MET A 1 25.66 -35.77 5.29
CA MET A 1 24.73 -35.19 6.29
C MET A 1 23.44 -35.96 6.20
N THR A 2 23.04 -36.52 7.33
CA THR A 2 21.99 -37.51 7.52
C THR A 2 20.62 -36.96 7.17
N ALA A 3 19.89 -37.68 6.32
CA ALA A 3 18.45 -37.52 6.14
C ALA A 3 17.76 -37.78 7.49
N SER A 4 16.98 -36.80 7.97
CA SER A 4 16.16 -36.94 9.16
C SER A 4 14.81 -37.58 8.79
N PRO A 5 14.39 -38.68 9.44
CA PRO A 5 13.12 -39.34 9.16
C PRO A 5 12.05 -38.89 10.16
N HIS A 6 11.58 -37.64 10.07
CA HIS A 6 10.40 -37.18 10.82
C HIS A 6 9.70 -36.07 10.03
N GLY A 7 8.72 -36.44 9.20
CA GLY A 7 7.94 -35.51 8.37
C GLY A 7 6.43 -35.51 8.64
N GLU A 8 5.95 -36.16 9.70
CA GLU A 8 4.51 -36.43 9.89
C GLU A 8 3.79 -35.79 11.12
N PRO A 9 4.42 -35.45 12.27
CA PRO A 9 3.64 -35.01 13.44
C PRO A 9 3.16 -33.54 13.40
N GLU A 10 3.82 -32.66 12.63
CA GLU A 10 3.44 -31.23 12.57
C GLU A 10 2.14 -31.00 11.80
N ASN A 11 1.88 -31.79 10.74
CA ASN A 11 0.67 -31.67 9.95
C ASN A 11 -0.58 -32.19 10.71
N GLU A 12 -0.46 -33.28 11.45
CA GLU A 12 -1.60 -33.85 12.21
C GLU A 12 -2.05 -32.91 13.34
N PHE A 13 -1.11 -32.30 14.07
CA PHE A 13 -1.46 -31.32 15.10
C PHE A 13 -2.14 -30.08 14.50
N GLN A 14 -1.63 -29.57 13.38
CA GLN A 14 -2.22 -28.42 12.71
C GLN A 14 -3.64 -28.73 12.24
N ASP A 15 -3.88 -29.91 11.65
CA ASP A 15 -5.20 -30.31 11.18
C ASP A 15 -6.20 -30.41 12.35
N VAL A 16 -5.81 -31.05 13.45
CA VAL A 16 -6.63 -31.14 14.67
C VAL A 16 -6.92 -29.75 15.25
N LEU A 17 -5.92 -28.86 15.30
CA LEU A 17 -6.10 -27.48 15.75
C LEU A 17 -7.10 -26.72 14.87
N MET A 18 -6.96 -26.82 13.55
CA MET A 18 -7.82 -26.12 12.59
C MET A 18 -9.27 -26.63 12.63
N ASP A 19 -9.47 -27.95 12.75
CA ASP A 19 -10.80 -28.53 12.93
C ASP A 19 -11.43 -28.15 14.27
N THR A 20 -10.62 -28.08 15.34
CA THR A 20 -11.06 -27.58 16.65
C THR A 20 -11.50 -26.12 16.57
N LEU A 21 -10.72 -25.26 15.91
CA LEU A 21 -11.06 -23.85 15.71
C LEU A 21 -12.35 -23.69 14.89
N ARG A 22 -12.55 -24.52 13.85
CA ARG A 22 -13.79 -24.54 13.06
C ARG A 22 -14.99 -24.92 13.92
N ALA A 23 -14.90 -26.01 14.67
CA ALA A 23 -15.97 -26.45 15.56
C ALA A 23 -16.29 -25.42 16.66
N TYR A 24 -15.27 -24.71 17.15
CA TYR A 24 -15.43 -23.65 18.13
C TYR A 24 -16.16 -22.42 17.54
N GLY A 25 -15.85 -22.06 16.29
CA GLY A 25 -16.56 -21.04 15.53
C GLY A 25 -18.04 -21.37 15.30
N GLU A 26 -18.34 -22.61 14.89
CA GLU A 26 -19.72 -23.11 14.71
C GLU A 26 -20.52 -23.08 16.03
N THR A 27 -19.88 -23.50 17.12
CA THR A 27 -20.50 -23.44 18.45
C THR A 27 -20.82 -21.99 18.83
N ASN A 28 -19.89 -21.06 18.60
CA ASN A 28 -20.11 -19.63 18.87
C ASN A 28 -21.20 -19.02 17.99
N LEU A 29 -21.30 -19.42 16.71
CA LEU A 29 -22.39 -18.99 15.84
C LEU A 29 -23.76 -19.37 16.43
N ARG A 30 -23.93 -20.62 16.86
CA ARG A 30 -25.17 -21.08 17.52
C ARG A 30 -25.49 -20.26 18.77
N TRP A 31 -24.47 -19.93 19.58
CA TRP A 31 -24.65 -19.04 20.74
C TRP A 31 -25.09 -17.63 20.34
N MET A 32 -24.55 -17.06 19.26
CA MET A 32 -24.95 -15.74 18.77
C MET A 32 -26.39 -15.76 18.22
N GLU A 33 -26.79 -16.82 17.51
CA GLU A 33 -28.17 -16.98 17.06
C GLU A 33 -29.15 -17.12 18.23
N LEU A 34 -28.80 -17.90 19.25
CA LEU A 34 -29.59 -18.02 20.48
C LEU A 34 -29.68 -16.68 21.22
N PHE A 35 -28.59 -15.90 21.25
CA PHE A 35 -28.60 -14.54 21.81
C PHE A 35 -29.61 -13.65 21.07
N VAL A 36 -29.54 -13.61 19.74
CA VAL A 36 -30.47 -12.83 18.90
C VAL A 36 -31.92 -13.21 19.19
N ARG A 37 -32.24 -14.52 19.18
CA ARG A 37 -33.60 -15.01 19.47
C ARG A 37 -34.05 -14.70 20.90
N LYS A 38 -33.20 -14.93 21.90
CA LYS A 38 -33.54 -14.75 23.32
C LYS A 38 -33.91 -13.31 23.68
N TYR A 39 -33.27 -12.34 23.03
CA TYR A 39 -33.51 -10.92 23.29
C TYR A 39 -34.50 -10.29 22.30
N GLY A 40 -35.16 -11.09 21.46
CA GLY A 40 -36.15 -10.61 20.49
C GLY A 40 -35.55 -9.72 19.40
N PHE A 41 -34.26 -9.89 19.12
CA PHE A 41 -33.59 -9.19 18.03
C PHE A 41 -33.81 -9.91 16.69
N THR A 42 -33.69 -9.16 15.60
CA THR A 42 -33.85 -9.69 14.25
C THR A 42 -32.73 -9.16 13.37
N LEU A 43 -32.01 -10.08 12.71
CA LEU A 43 -31.13 -9.75 11.58
C LEU A 43 -31.98 -9.69 10.32
N ARG A 44 -31.60 -8.86 9.35
CA ARG A 44 -32.30 -8.80 8.05
C ARG A 44 -32.01 -10.09 7.27
N ASP A 45 -32.88 -10.45 6.32
CA ASP A 45 -32.80 -11.75 5.60
C ASP A 45 -31.46 -12.00 4.90
N GLU A 46 -30.78 -10.93 4.48
CA GLU A 46 -29.48 -10.93 3.82
C GLU A 46 -28.30 -10.98 4.80
N GLU A 47 -28.54 -10.65 6.08
CA GLU A 47 -27.51 -10.56 7.12
C GLU A 47 -27.31 -11.90 7.81
N ARG A 48 -26.12 -12.50 7.63
CA ARG A 48 -25.74 -13.74 8.29
C ARG A 48 -24.43 -13.57 9.05
N LEU A 49 -24.43 -14.01 10.32
CA LEU A 49 -23.25 -14.01 11.16
C LEU A 49 -22.29 -15.14 10.70
N PRO A 50 -20.97 -14.88 10.56
CA PRO A 50 -20.00 -15.91 10.26
C PRO A 50 -19.68 -16.80 11.49
N PRO A 51 -19.30 -18.07 11.28
CA PRO A 51 -18.82 -18.96 12.33
C PRO A 51 -17.38 -18.62 12.73
N VAL A 52 -17.20 -17.47 13.41
CA VAL A 52 -15.90 -17.02 13.90
C VAL A 52 -15.67 -17.51 15.33
N PRO A 53 -14.45 -17.94 15.68
CA PRO A 53 -14.11 -18.19 17.06
C PRO A 53 -14.39 -16.97 17.95
N PRO A 54 -14.91 -17.20 19.17
CA PRO A 54 -14.95 -16.28 20.29
C PRO A 54 -13.86 -15.24 20.46
N ASP A 55 -12.63 -15.66 20.22
CA ASP A 55 -11.43 -14.85 20.29
C ASP A 55 -10.84 -14.86 18.89
N SER A 56 -11.23 -13.88 18.07
CA SER A 56 -10.77 -13.77 16.68
C SER A 56 -9.25 -13.57 16.59
N LYS A 57 -8.61 -13.16 17.69
CA LYS A 57 -7.14 -13.08 17.81
C LYS A 57 -6.45 -14.42 17.67
N LEU A 58 -7.13 -15.53 17.97
CA LEU A 58 -6.57 -16.86 17.74
C LEU A 58 -6.27 -17.09 16.26
N LEU A 59 -7.15 -16.63 15.36
CA LEU A 59 -6.92 -16.74 13.92
C LEU A 59 -5.72 -15.87 13.49
N GLY A 60 -5.62 -14.66 14.03
CA GLY A 60 -4.48 -13.77 13.77
C GLY A 60 -3.15 -14.33 14.28
N ARG A 61 -3.15 -15.01 15.44
CA ARG A 61 -1.97 -15.72 15.96
C ARG A 61 -1.57 -16.88 15.06
N CYS A 62 -2.52 -17.71 14.64
CA CYS A 62 -2.24 -18.80 13.69
C CYS A 62 -1.55 -18.29 12.43
N LEU A 63 -2.05 -17.19 11.84
CA LEU A 63 -1.41 -16.56 10.68
C LEU A 63 0.01 -16.07 11.00
N SER A 64 0.18 -15.40 12.14
CA SER A 64 1.49 -14.88 12.57
C SER A 64 2.51 -15.99 12.83
N ASP A 65 2.06 -17.15 13.29
CA ASP A 65 2.87 -18.35 13.52
C ASP A 65 3.14 -19.14 12.22
N GLY A 66 2.69 -18.63 11.07
CA GLY A 66 2.90 -19.25 9.75
C GLY A 66 1.92 -20.39 9.42
N LEU A 67 0.87 -20.58 10.22
CA LEU A 67 -0.13 -21.62 9.97
C LEU A 67 -1.06 -21.20 8.84
N ILE A 68 -1.32 -22.14 7.93
CA ILE A 68 -2.24 -21.94 6.82
C ILE A 68 -3.67 -22.14 7.32
N LEU A 69 -4.47 -21.08 7.30
CA LEU A 69 -5.90 -21.18 7.62
C LEU A 69 -6.67 -21.87 6.47
N PRO A 70 -7.45 -22.92 6.77
CA PRO A 70 -8.42 -23.48 5.83
C PRO A 70 -9.35 -22.39 5.28
N GLY A 71 -9.80 -22.55 4.03
CA GLY A 71 -10.65 -21.58 3.34
C GLY A 71 -11.86 -21.13 4.19
N ALA A 72 -12.58 -22.07 4.79
CA ALA A 72 -13.74 -21.77 5.63
C ALA A 72 -13.42 -20.88 6.86
N LEU A 73 -12.28 -21.09 7.53
CA LEU A 73 -11.88 -20.28 8.70
C LEU A 73 -11.45 -18.88 8.27
N TRP A 74 -10.74 -18.78 7.17
CA TRP A 74 -10.37 -17.51 6.57
C TRP A 74 -11.59 -16.71 6.13
N ASP A 75 -12.52 -17.33 5.42
CA ASP A 75 -13.74 -16.68 4.94
C ASP A 75 -14.59 -16.20 6.12
N ALA A 76 -14.73 -17.01 7.17
CA ALA A 76 -15.40 -16.62 8.40
C ALA A 76 -14.73 -15.42 9.07
N GLY A 77 -13.40 -15.43 9.19
CA GLY A 77 -12.62 -14.34 9.75
C GLY A 77 -12.69 -13.04 8.94
N MET A 78 -12.52 -13.12 7.61
CA MET A 78 -12.64 -11.97 6.72
C MET A 78 -14.06 -11.38 6.73
N ARG A 79 -15.09 -12.23 6.75
CA ARG A 79 -16.48 -11.75 6.93
C ARG A 79 -16.68 -11.07 8.28
N HIS A 80 -16.09 -11.60 9.35
CA HIS A 80 -16.14 -10.97 10.67
C HIS A 80 -15.49 -9.58 10.67
N VAL A 81 -14.34 -9.42 9.99
CA VAL A 81 -13.70 -8.11 9.80
C VAL A 81 -14.62 -7.15 9.05
N VAL A 82 -15.14 -7.56 7.89
CA VAL A 82 -16.02 -6.71 7.05
C VAL A 82 -17.26 -6.27 7.82
N LEU A 83 -17.92 -7.18 8.55
CA LEU A 83 -19.10 -6.89 9.36
C LEU A 83 -18.81 -5.94 10.53
N ASN A 84 -17.60 -5.92 11.06
CA ASN A 84 -17.20 -4.95 12.09
C ASN A 84 -16.92 -3.57 11.50
N ILE A 85 -16.31 -3.49 10.32
CA ILE A 85 -15.99 -2.21 9.67
C ILE A 85 -17.25 -1.55 9.12
N LYS A 86 -18.10 -2.32 8.44
CA LYS A 86 -19.35 -1.86 7.82
C LYS A 86 -20.48 -2.81 8.19
N PRO A 87 -21.00 -2.72 9.43
CA PRO A 87 -22.12 -3.56 9.84
C PRO A 87 -23.35 -3.26 8.99
N GLY A 88 -24.08 -4.32 8.64
CA GLY A 88 -25.43 -4.17 8.10
C GLY A 88 -26.36 -3.53 9.14
N PRO A 89 -27.47 -2.91 8.72
CA PRO A 89 -28.35 -2.19 9.64
C PRO A 89 -28.88 -3.04 10.80
N GLY A 90 -29.23 -4.31 10.57
CA GLY A 90 -29.73 -5.17 11.67
C GLY A 90 -28.64 -5.45 12.69
N LEU A 91 -27.43 -5.79 12.24
CA LEU A 91 -26.28 -5.96 13.14
C LEU A 91 -25.94 -4.67 13.91
N ALA A 92 -26.03 -3.51 13.25
CA ALA A 92 -25.81 -2.20 13.87
C ALA A 92 -26.88 -1.88 14.93
N ASP A 93 -28.16 -2.14 14.63
CA ASP A 93 -29.29 -1.90 15.53
C ASP A 93 -29.22 -2.78 16.78
N ILE A 94 -28.86 -4.06 16.61
CA ILE A 94 -28.66 -4.98 17.74
C ILE A 94 -27.51 -4.48 18.62
N THR A 95 -26.38 -4.15 18.01
CA THR A 95 -25.19 -3.66 18.75
C THR A 95 -25.50 -2.38 19.49
N ALA A 96 -26.22 -1.44 18.88
CA ALA A 96 -26.69 -0.22 19.55
C ALA A 96 -27.65 -0.52 20.71
N SER A 97 -28.59 -1.46 20.52
CA SER A 97 -29.55 -1.89 21.55
C SER A 97 -28.85 -2.52 22.76
N VAL A 98 -27.86 -3.37 22.53
CA VAL A 98 -27.02 -3.97 23.58
C VAL A 98 -26.27 -2.89 24.35
N LYS A 99 -25.70 -1.87 23.68
CA LYS A 99 -24.98 -0.76 24.32
C LYS A 99 -25.88 0.14 25.18
N LYS A 100 -27.12 0.37 24.73
CA LYS A 100 -28.09 1.22 25.41
C LYS A 100 -28.70 0.55 26.64
N ASN A 101 -28.87 -0.77 26.63
CA ASN A 101 -29.41 -1.52 27.76
C ASN A 101 -28.33 -1.83 28.81
N THR A 102 -28.25 -1.06 29.89
CA THR A 102 -27.24 -1.22 30.95
C THR A 102 -27.18 -2.64 31.53
N LYS A 103 -28.33 -3.28 31.77
CA LYS A 103 -28.37 -4.65 32.32
C LYS A 103 -27.80 -5.66 31.33
N LEU A 104 -28.18 -5.54 30.06
CA LEU A 104 -27.68 -6.42 29.00
C LEU A 104 -26.19 -6.19 28.74
N ARG A 105 -25.76 -4.94 28.59
CA ARG A 105 -24.37 -4.53 28.41
C ARG A 105 -23.44 -5.12 29.46
N ASN A 106 -23.88 -5.13 30.73
CA ASN A 106 -23.09 -5.61 31.84
C ASN A 106 -23.17 -7.13 32.05
N SER A 107 -24.11 -7.82 31.38
CA SER A 107 -24.22 -9.28 31.41
C SER A 107 -23.10 -9.95 30.59
N ASN A 108 -22.78 -11.21 30.89
CA ASN A 108 -21.79 -11.97 30.12
C ASN A 108 -22.17 -12.08 28.63
N ALA A 109 -23.46 -12.23 28.33
CA ALA A 109 -23.95 -12.34 26.96
C ALA A 109 -23.78 -11.03 26.18
N GLY A 110 -24.13 -9.89 26.79
CA GLY A 110 -23.93 -8.58 26.16
C GLY A 110 -22.46 -8.21 26.00
N LYS A 111 -21.62 -8.46 27.03
CA LYS A 111 -20.16 -8.28 26.93
C LYS A 111 -19.58 -9.09 25.78
N ARG A 112 -20.02 -10.35 25.64
CA ARG A 112 -19.59 -11.23 24.55
C ARG A 112 -20.01 -10.71 23.18
N TRP A 113 -21.27 -10.29 23.03
CA TRP A 113 -21.73 -9.66 21.78
C TRP A 113 -20.87 -8.46 21.39
N LEU A 114 -20.63 -7.53 22.33
CA LEU A 114 -19.83 -6.33 22.07
C LEU A 114 -18.36 -6.65 21.78
N SER A 115 -17.80 -7.68 22.42
CA SER A 115 -16.43 -8.12 22.11
C SER A 115 -16.26 -8.63 20.67
N LEU A 116 -17.35 -9.08 20.03
CA LEU A 116 -17.32 -9.57 18.65
C LEU A 116 -17.73 -8.51 17.63
N TRP A 117 -18.71 -7.65 17.95
CA TRP A 117 -19.38 -6.81 16.94
C TRP A 117 -19.27 -5.30 17.16
N ASP A 118 -18.61 -4.84 18.24
CA ASP A 118 -18.33 -3.42 18.49
C ASP A 118 -16.82 -3.10 18.38
N GLN A 119 -16.07 -3.94 17.65
CA GLN A 119 -14.61 -3.78 17.50
C GLN A 119 -14.24 -2.76 16.42
N LYS A 120 -15.14 -2.47 15.47
CA LYS A 120 -14.88 -1.58 14.34
C LYS A 120 -13.59 -2.01 13.61
N TYR A 121 -12.66 -1.09 13.41
CA TYR A 121 -11.37 -1.35 12.77
C TYR A 121 -10.44 -2.26 13.58
N ALA A 122 -10.62 -2.39 14.90
CA ALA A 122 -9.79 -3.29 15.69
C ALA A 122 -9.94 -4.76 15.25
N ALA A 123 -11.12 -5.15 14.74
CA ALA A 123 -11.34 -6.50 14.20
C ALA A 123 -10.36 -6.86 13.08
N PHE A 124 -9.98 -5.90 12.23
CA PHE A 124 -8.99 -6.13 11.17
C PHE A 124 -7.65 -6.54 11.75
N PHE A 125 -7.16 -5.84 12.78
CA PHE A 125 -5.90 -6.18 13.42
C PHE A 125 -5.96 -7.44 14.25
N ASP A 126 -7.06 -7.64 14.98
CA ASP A 126 -7.28 -8.85 15.77
C ASP A 126 -7.28 -10.09 14.88
N PHE A 127 -7.83 -10.01 13.67
CA PHE A 127 -7.76 -11.10 12.70
C PHE A 127 -6.37 -11.32 12.08
N GLY A 128 -5.39 -10.44 12.31
CA GLY A 128 -4.05 -10.53 11.70
C GLY A 128 -3.87 -9.63 10.47
N GLY A 129 -4.63 -8.54 10.36
CA GLY A 129 -4.55 -7.61 9.23
C GLY A 129 -3.16 -6.97 9.02
N SER A 130 -2.36 -6.78 10.08
CA SER A 130 -0.96 -6.36 9.94
C SER A 130 -0.14 -7.42 9.21
N TRP A 131 -0.22 -8.67 9.67
CA TRP A 131 0.45 -9.82 9.04
C TRP A 131 0.04 -9.96 7.56
N LEU A 132 -1.25 -9.82 7.25
CA LEU A 132 -1.75 -9.94 5.87
C LEU A 132 -1.07 -8.91 4.95
N VAL A 133 -1.03 -7.65 5.39
CA VAL A 133 -0.44 -6.56 4.62
C VAL A 133 1.07 -6.72 4.49
N GLU A 134 1.75 -7.06 5.59
CA GLU A 134 3.20 -7.28 5.65
C GLU A 134 3.63 -8.49 4.79
N ARG A 135 2.87 -9.59 4.86
CA ARG A 135 3.09 -10.80 4.09
C ARG A 135 2.94 -10.54 2.60
N LEU A 136 1.85 -9.88 2.20
CA LEU A 136 1.64 -9.53 0.79
C LEU A 136 2.77 -8.62 0.28
N ALA A 137 3.16 -7.61 1.05
CA ALA A 137 4.27 -6.73 0.68
C ALA A 137 5.57 -7.53 0.49
N THR A 138 5.91 -8.39 1.46
CA THR A 138 7.13 -9.19 1.41
C THR A 138 7.17 -10.09 0.17
N ILE A 139 6.14 -10.91 -0.06
CA ILE A 139 6.14 -11.87 -1.17
C ILE A 139 6.04 -11.20 -2.54
N THR A 140 5.41 -10.03 -2.64
CA THR A 140 5.31 -9.28 -3.92
C THR A 140 6.57 -8.47 -4.22
N SER A 141 7.44 -8.27 -3.23
CA SER A 141 8.72 -7.57 -3.43
C SER A 141 9.89 -8.51 -3.71
N ASP A 142 9.73 -9.81 -3.46
CA ASP A 142 10.73 -10.85 -3.73
C ASP A 142 10.39 -11.66 -4.99
N PRO A 143 11.10 -11.46 -6.11
CA PRO A 143 10.85 -12.20 -7.35
C PRO A 143 10.96 -13.72 -7.21
N ALA A 144 11.83 -14.21 -6.32
CA ALA A 144 11.99 -15.65 -6.08
C ALA A 144 10.73 -16.27 -5.44
N SER A 145 9.95 -15.46 -4.74
CA SER A 145 8.71 -15.86 -4.08
C SER A 145 7.49 -15.92 -5.02
N HIS A 146 7.53 -15.29 -6.19
CA HIS A 146 6.32 -15.10 -7.02
C HIS A 146 5.71 -16.41 -7.54
N THR A 147 6.55 -17.36 -7.98
CA THR A 147 6.08 -18.65 -8.50
C THR A 147 5.65 -19.60 -7.39
N THR A 148 6.33 -19.58 -6.24
CA THR A 148 6.02 -20.43 -5.09
C THR A 148 4.73 -20.02 -4.40
N TYR A 149 4.44 -18.71 -4.33
CA TYR A 149 3.35 -18.16 -3.53
C TYR A 149 2.23 -17.53 -4.37
N GLU A 150 2.11 -17.85 -5.67
CA GLU A 150 1.11 -17.25 -6.58
C GLU A 150 -0.32 -17.33 -6.00
N GLY A 151 -0.75 -18.50 -5.52
CA GLY A 151 -2.07 -18.67 -4.91
C GLY A 151 -2.26 -17.87 -3.62
N GLU A 152 -1.21 -17.71 -2.82
CA GLU A 152 -1.22 -16.89 -1.61
C GLU A 152 -1.33 -15.40 -1.97
N ILE A 153 -0.57 -14.94 -2.96
CA ILE A 153 -0.64 -13.57 -3.50
C ILE A 153 -2.07 -13.24 -3.92
N ILE A 154 -2.69 -14.09 -4.75
CA ILE A 154 -4.07 -13.88 -5.22
C ILE A 154 -5.04 -13.73 -4.04
N ARG A 155 -4.93 -14.61 -3.04
CA ARG A 155 -5.80 -14.61 -1.86
C ARG A 155 -5.59 -13.36 -0.99
N LEU A 156 -4.34 -12.99 -0.72
CA LEU A 156 -3.99 -11.82 0.09
C LEU A 156 -4.36 -10.51 -0.62
N GLU A 157 -4.13 -10.41 -1.93
CA GLU A 157 -4.56 -9.28 -2.76
C GLU A 157 -6.08 -9.12 -2.73
N ALA A 158 -6.83 -10.21 -2.91
CA ALA A 158 -8.29 -10.19 -2.86
C ALA A 158 -8.79 -9.73 -1.48
N ALA A 159 -8.19 -10.23 -0.41
CA ALA A 159 -8.54 -9.82 0.95
C ALA A 159 -8.22 -8.35 1.23
N MET A 160 -7.03 -7.87 0.85
CA MET A 160 -6.66 -6.46 0.95
C MET A 160 -7.59 -5.59 0.12
N GLY A 161 -7.90 -5.99 -1.11
CA GLY A 161 -8.84 -5.31 -2.00
C GLY A 161 -10.23 -5.15 -1.39
N ASN A 162 -10.78 -6.22 -0.80
CA ASN A 162 -12.07 -6.19 -0.11
C ASN A 162 -12.08 -5.24 1.10
N ILE A 163 -11.02 -5.21 1.90
CA ILE A 163 -10.93 -4.28 3.04
C ILE A 163 -10.83 -2.83 2.56
N LEU A 164 -10.02 -2.57 1.54
CA LEU A 164 -9.89 -1.24 0.96
C LEU A 164 -11.20 -0.78 0.31
N ASP A 165 -11.95 -1.68 -0.34
CA ASP A 165 -13.30 -1.39 -0.87
C ASP A 165 -14.24 -0.84 0.18
N VAL A 166 -14.26 -1.50 1.35
CA VAL A 166 -15.11 -1.11 2.45
C VAL A 166 -14.71 0.29 2.94
N HIS A 167 -13.41 0.55 3.10
CA HIS A 167 -12.93 1.86 3.54
C HIS A 167 -13.18 2.97 2.52
N LEU A 168 -12.96 2.69 1.24
CA LEU A 168 -13.24 3.62 0.16
C LEU A 168 -14.73 3.95 0.10
N SER A 169 -15.60 2.94 0.17
CA SER A 169 -17.05 3.11 0.14
C SER A 169 -17.60 3.94 1.31
N ASP A 170 -16.98 3.84 2.48
CA ASP A 170 -17.36 4.57 3.69
C ASP A 170 -16.63 5.94 3.82
N GLY A 171 -15.74 6.28 2.88
CA GLY A 171 -14.97 7.52 2.90
C GLY A 171 -13.88 7.57 3.98
N GLN A 172 -13.43 6.43 4.47
CA GLN A 172 -12.40 6.29 5.52
C GLN A 172 -10.98 6.45 4.97
N VAL A 173 -10.69 7.62 4.37
CA VAL A 173 -9.41 7.95 3.70
C VAL A 173 -8.20 7.68 4.60
N ASN A 174 -8.23 8.10 5.87
CA ASN A 174 -7.08 7.90 6.77
C ASN A 174 -6.79 6.42 7.06
N ARG A 175 -7.82 5.55 7.04
CA ARG A 175 -7.65 4.10 7.25
C ARG A 175 -7.08 3.44 6.00
N PHE A 176 -7.58 3.86 4.84
CA PHE A 176 -7.02 3.48 3.55
C PHE A 176 -5.52 3.83 3.48
N ASP A 177 -5.18 5.09 3.76
CA ASP A 177 -3.79 5.58 3.72
C ASP A 177 -2.90 4.83 4.71
N GLY A 178 -3.41 4.48 5.90
CA GLY A 178 -2.68 3.70 6.90
C GLY A 178 -2.36 2.26 6.45
N ILE A 179 -3.27 1.60 5.72
CA ILE A 179 -3.03 0.27 5.16
C ILE A 179 -1.99 0.33 4.05
N ILE A 180 -2.12 1.28 3.12
CA ILE A 180 -1.16 1.46 2.04
C ILE A 180 0.22 1.83 2.59
N SER A 181 0.28 2.73 3.58
CA SER A 181 1.54 3.09 4.26
C SER A 181 2.22 1.89 4.90
N ARG A 182 1.46 0.99 5.55
CA ARG A 182 2.02 -0.25 6.08
C ARG A 182 2.54 -1.16 4.97
N TYR A 183 1.76 -1.38 3.91
CA TYR A 183 2.19 -2.18 2.76
C TYR A 183 3.54 -1.69 2.23
N MET A 184 3.65 -0.38 1.99
CA MET A 184 4.87 0.24 1.46
C MET A 184 6.04 0.19 2.45
N ALA A 185 5.79 0.30 3.76
CA ALA A 185 6.84 0.18 4.78
C ALA A 185 7.38 -1.26 4.92
N SER A 186 6.58 -2.26 4.53
CA SER A 186 6.92 -3.68 4.55
C SER A 186 7.48 -4.19 3.23
N THR A 187 7.48 -3.36 2.19
CA THR A 187 8.10 -3.66 0.89
C THR A 187 9.61 -3.72 1.05
N VAL A 188 10.21 -4.83 0.61
CA VAL A 188 11.67 -5.02 0.59
C VAL A 188 12.17 -4.67 -0.81
N TRP A 189 13.11 -3.74 -0.92
CA TRP A 189 13.62 -3.35 -2.24
C TRP A 189 14.26 -4.54 -2.99
N SER A 190 13.93 -4.68 -4.28
CA SER A 190 14.59 -5.60 -5.22
C SER A 190 14.73 -4.96 -6.60
N LEU A 191 15.51 -5.59 -7.48
CA LEU A 191 15.67 -5.14 -8.88
C LEU A 191 14.39 -5.28 -9.70
N ASP A 192 13.55 -6.26 -9.37
CA ASP A 192 12.26 -6.48 -10.03
C ASP A 192 11.10 -6.27 -9.04
N MET A 193 10.59 -5.04 -9.04
CA MET A 193 9.42 -4.64 -8.24
C MET A 193 8.09 -4.80 -8.99
N THR A 194 8.06 -5.51 -10.13
CA THR A 194 6.90 -5.53 -11.03
C THR A 194 5.62 -6.01 -10.35
N ALA A 195 5.68 -7.04 -9.48
CA ALA A 195 4.50 -7.52 -8.77
C ALA A 195 3.99 -6.50 -7.75
N THR A 196 4.90 -5.88 -6.98
CA THR A 196 4.57 -4.80 -6.04
C THR A 196 3.93 -3.61 -6.77
N GLU A 197 4.52 -3.19 -7.90
CA GLU A 197 3.96 -2.12 -8.73
C GLU A 197 2.54 -2.46 -9.22
N LYS A 198 2.30 -3.70 -9.66
CA LYS A 198 0.97 -4.15 -10.11
C LYS A 198 -0.07 -4.07 -9.00
N VAL A 199 0.28 -4.47 -7.78
CA VAL A 199 -0.61 -4.34 -6.61
C VAL A 199 -1.00 -2.88 -6.38
N LEU A 200 0.00 -2.00 -6.31
CA LEU A 200 -0.23 -0.56 -6.09
C LEU A 200 -1.02 0.08 -7.24
N GLN A 201 -0.72 -0.30 -8.48
CA GLN A 201 -1.42 0.21 -9.65
C GLN A 201 -2.90 -0.18 -9.64
N ARG A 202 -3.24 -1.41 -9.25
CA ARG A 202 -4.66 -1.82 -9.10
C ARG A 202 -5.40 -0.95 -8.08
N PHE A 203 -4.76 -0.53 -7.00
CA PHE A 203 -5.36 0.40 -6.04
C PHE A 203 -5.51 1.80 -6.64
N VAL A 204 -4.51 2.29 -7.37
CA VAL A 204 -4.55 3.59 -8.06
C VAL A 204 -5.68 3.62 -9.08
N ASP A 205 -5.80 2.60 -9.92
CA ASP A 205 -6.83 2.47 -10.96
C ASP A 205 -8.21 2.50 -10.33
N LYS A 206 -8.41 1.67 -9.30
CA LYS A 206 -9.66 1.64 -8.54
C LYS A 206 -10.06 2.98 -7.94
N ILE A 207 -9.12 3.70 -7.33
CA ILE A 207 -9.39 5.04 -6.79
C ILE A 207 -9.77 6.01 -7.93
N ASN A 208 -9.09 5.92 -9.07
CA ASN A 208 -9.38 6.76 -10.23
C ASN A 208 -10.75 6.46 -10.83
N ASP A 209 -11.16 5.20 -10.93
CA ASP A 209 -12.47 4.78 -11.42
C ASP A 209 -13.62 5.36 -10.59
N MET A 210 -13.40 5.60 -9.29
CA MET A 210 -14.37 6.25 -8.42
C MET A 210 -14.52 7.76 -8.69
N ARG A 211 -13.53 8.41 -9.32
CA ARG A 211 -13.51 9.87 -9.56
C ARG A 211 -14.27 10.26 -10.84
N THR A 212 -15.53 9.92 -10.91
CA THR A 212 -16.39 10.30 -12.04
C THR A 212 -16.72 11.80 -12.03
N GLU A 213 -17.08 12.38 -13.19
CA GLU A 213 -17.57 13.77 -13.25
C GLU A 213 -18.78 13.99 -12.33
N GLY A 214 -19.67 13.00 -12.25
CA GLY A 214 -20.82 13.03 -11.35
C GLY A 214 -20.41 13.11 -9.88
N TRP A 215 -19.44 12.29 -9.47
CA TRP A 215 -18.90 12.35 -8.11
C TRP A 215 -18.24 13.70 -7.81
N GLN A 216 -17.51 14.28 -8.76
CA GLN A 216 -16.82 15.57 -8.55
C GLN A 216 -17.79 16.74 -8.41
N ARG A 217 -18.92 16.74 -9.15
CA ARG A 217 -19.93 17.81 -9.13
C ARG A 217 -20.92 17.69 -7.96
N ASP A 218 -21.12 16.50 -7.42
CA ASP A 218 -22.07 16.26 -6.32
C ASP A 218 -21.50 16.70 -4.96
N ARG A 219 -22.17 17.66 -4.29
CA ARG A 219 -21.81 18.12 -2.95
C ARG A 219 -22.14 17.11 -1.85
N HIS A 220 -23.04 16.18 -2.12
CA HIS A 220 -23.50 15.14 -1.20
C HIS A 220 -23.02 13.74 -1.63
N ARG A 221 -21.94 13.71 -2.42
CA ARG A 221 -21.32 12.51 -2.96
C ARG A 221 -21.02 11.46 -1.92
N ARG A 222 -21.09 10.20 -2.35
CA ARG A 222 -20.72 9.02 -1.57
C ARG A 222 -19.67 8.21 -2.35
N PRO A 223 -18.47 7.96 -1.79
CA PRO A 223 -17.99 8.48 -0.50
C PRO A 223 -17.76 10.00 -0.54
N ALA A 224 -17.78 10.66 0.62
CA ALA A 224 -17.58 12.12 0.71
C ALA A 224 -16.18 12.56 0.24
N ALA A 225 -15.19 11.69 0.44
CA ALA A 225 -13.81 11.90 0.04
C ALA A 225 -13.22 10.63 -0.59
N ILE A 226 -12.35 10.81 -1.57
CA ILE A 226 -11.58 9.76 -2.24
C ILE A 226 -10.08 10.07 -1.99
N PRO A 227 -9.27 9.11 -1.52
CA PRO A 227 -7.86 9.31 -1.18
C PRO A 227 -7.04 9.75 -2.39
N SER A 228 -6.07 10.65 -2.23
CA SER A 228 -5.17 11.04 -3.32
C SER A 228 -4.31 9.86 -3.81
N THR A 229 -4.18 9.68 -5.12
CA THR A 229 -3.27 8.67 -5.71
C THR A 229 -1.83 9.15 -5.76
N PHE A 230 -1.56 10.43 -5.51
CA PHE A 230 -0.23 11.01 -5.60
C PHE A 230 0.78 10.29 -4.70
N ASN A 231 0.45 10.10 -3.43
CA ASN A 231 1.36 9.46 -2.48
C ASN A 231 1.68 8.02 -2.93
N ILE A 232 0.67 7.24 -3.32
CA ILE A 232 0.84 5.86 -3.78
C ILE A 232 1.79 5.81 -4.98
N ASN A 233 1.57 6.66 -5.98
CA ASN A 233 2.40 6.73 -7.18
C ASN A 233 3.83 7.21 -6.87
N LEU A 234 3.98 8.19 -5.97
CA LEU A 234 5.29 8.68 -5.55
C LEU A 234 6.07 7.58 -4.82
N TYR A 235 5.43 6.81 -3.95
CA TYR A 235 6.07 5.68 -3.27
C TYR A 235 6.38 4.53 -4.23
N ALA A 236 5.47 4.21 -5.16
CA ALA A 236 5.71 3.24 -6.22
C ALA A 236 6.93 3.64 -7.08
N LEU A 237 7.13 4.94 -7.32
CA LEU A 237 8.35 5.42 -7.95
C LEU A 237 9.58 5.30 -7.04
N GLN A 238 9.46 5.67 -5.76
CA GLN A 238 10.57 5.64 -4.80
C GLN A 238 11.12 4.24 -4.53
N MET A 239 10.26 3.21 -4.50
CA MET A 239 10.69 1.83 -4.31
C MET A 239 11.50 1.29 -5.49
N LEU A 240 11.46 1.96 -6.63
CA LEU A 240 12.33 1.64 -7.76
C LEU A 240 13.68 2.33 -7.63
N TYR A 241 13.85 3.30 -6.72
CA TYR A 241 15.17 3.86 -6.45
C TYR A 241 15.92 2.96 -5.47
N PRO A 242 17.18 2.62 -5.76
CA PRO A 242 18.02 1.85 -4.85
C PRO A 242 18.11 2.46 -3.44
N PRO A 243 18.30 1.64 -2.40
CA PRO A 243 18.59 2.13 -1.05
C PRO A 243 19.99 2.77 -0.99
N GLU A 244 20.23 3.64 0.00
CA GLU A 244 21.47 4.44 0.08
C GLU A 244 22.75 3.64 0.27
N HIS A 245 22.62 2.41 0.76
CA HIS A 245 23.73 1.50 1.01
C HIS A 245 23.83 0.39 -0.04
N SER A 246 23.17 0.53 -1.19
CA SER A 246 23.30 -0.42 -2.30
C SER A 246 24.66 -0.37 -3.00
N GLY A 247 25.64 0.37 -2.48
CA GLY A 247 26.98 0.54 -3.08
C GLY A 247 27.77 -0.77 -3.25
N ASP A 248 27.29 -1.86 -2.64
CA ASP A 248 27.85 -3.22 -2.75
C ASP A 248 27.05 -4.13 -3.71
N LEU A 249 25.96 -3.63 -4.31
CA LEU A 249 25.17 -4.36 -5.29
C LEU A 249 25.69 -4.08 -6.70
N GLU A 250 25.53 -5.05 -7.61
CA GLU A 250 26.01 -4.99 -8.99
C GLU A 250 25.74 -3.62 -9.66
N PRO A 251 26.67 -3.13 -10.50
CA PRO A 251 26.47 -1.87 -11.20
C PRO A 251 25.16 -1.90 -11.98
N PHE A 252 24.26 -0.96 -11.66
CA PHE A 252 22.99 -0.81 -12.37
C PHE A 252 23.25 -0.66 -13.85
N ASP A 253 22.64 -1.53 -14.67
CA ASP A 253 22.78 -1.41 -16.11
C ASP A 253 22.07 -0.14 -16.64
N GLY A 254 22.48 0.29 -17.83
CA GLY A 254 21.90 1.47 -18.45
C GLY A 254 20.40 1.32 -18.78
N GLU A 255 19.89 0.09 -18.92
CA GLU A 255 18.48 -0.17 -19.25
C GLU A 255 17.58 0.13 -18.04
N TYR A 256 17.97 -0.32 -16.85
CA TYR A 256 17.29 -0.04 -15.59
C TYR A 256 17.23 1.47 -15.32
N ILE A 257 18.38 2.15 -15.46
CA ILE A 257 18.46 3.61 -15.29
C ILE A 257 17.51 4.33 -16.26
N SER A 258 17.52 3.93 -17.53
CA SER A 258 16.65 4.50 -18.57
C SER A 258 15.16 4.27 -18.27
N LYS A 259 14.78 3.05 -17.88
CA LYS A 259 13.39 2.72 -17.48
C LYS A 259 12.95 3.54 -16.28
N LEU A 260 13.80 3.70 -15.26
CA LEU A 260 13.49 4.48 -14.07
C LEU A 260 13.37 5.98 -14.38
N ALA A 261 14.23 6.52 -15.24
CA ALA A 261 14.11 7.89 -15.73
C ALA A 261 12.81 8.10 -16.50
N ALA A 262 12.46 7.19 -17.41
CA ALA A 262 11.20 7.24 -18.15
C ALA A 262 9.97 7.21 -17.23
N LYS A 263 9.98 6.37 -16.17
CA LYS A 263 8.92 6.36 -15.16
C LYS A 263 8.85 7.67 -14.37
N THR A 264 10.01 8.26 -14.04
CA THR A 264 10.08 9.57 -13.36
C THR A 264 9.49 10.67 -14.24
N ILE A 265 9.84 10.72 -15.53
CA ILE A 265 9.29 11.67 -16.50
C ILE A 265 7.77 11.49 -16.62
N LYS A 266 7.30 10.25 -16.83
CA LYS A 266 5.87 9.94 -16.91
C LYS A 266 5.09 10.39 -15.67
N PHE A 267 5.72 10.32 -14.50
CA PHE A 267 5.11 10.80 -13.26
C PHE A 267 4.95 12.34 -13.25
N ILE A 268 5.94 13.08 -13.74
CA ILE A 268 5.87 14.54 -13.91
C ILE A 268 4.79 14.90 -14.94
N ASP A 269 4.77 14.23 -16.10
CA ASP A 269 3.76 14.43 -17.14
C ASP A 269 2.35 14.20 -16.58
N GLY A 270 2.17 13.14 -15.79
CA GLY A 270 0.91 12.84 -15.12
C GLY A 270 0.48 13.93 -14.13
N MET A 271 1.42 14.55 -13.41
CA MET A 271 1.11 15.68 -12.53
C MET A 271 0.62 16.90 -13.31
N VAL A 272 1.30 17.24 -14.41
CA VAL A 272 0.93 18.36 -15.28
C VAL A 272 -0.44 18.13 -15.92
N ALA A 273 -0.70 16.91 -16.40
CA ALA A 273 -1.94 16.54 -17.06
C ALA A 273 -3.19 16.63 -16.17
N ARG A 274 -3.05 16.51 -14.84
CA ARG A 274 -4.19 16.58 -13.89
C ARG A 274 -4.89 17.93 -13.86
N LYS A 275 -4.24 19.02 -14.29
CA LYS A 275 -4.78 20.40 -14.28
C LYS A 275 -5.35 20.83 -12.92
N ILE A 276 -4.72 20.38 -11.82
CA ILE A 276 -5.00 20.81 -10.45
C ILE A 276 -3.74 21.44 -9.85
N PRO A 277 -3.81 22.17 -8.72
CA PRO A 277 -2.63 22.71 -8.05
C PRO A 277 -1.60 21.61 -7.75
N TYR A 278 -0.42 21.70 -8.38
CA TYR A 278 0.62 20.68 -8.32
C TYR A 278 1.80 21.06 -7.41
N HIS A 279 1.93 22.32 -6.99
CA HIS A 279 3.13 22.81 -6.31
C HIS A 279 3.48 22.01 -5.05
N ASN A 280 2.50 21.70 -4.19
CA ASN A 280 2.75 20.91 -2.98
C ASN A 280 3.16 19.46 -3.29
N ASP A 281 2.54 18.85 -4.30
CA ASP A 281 2.88 17.51 -4.77
C ASP A 281 4.31 17.51 -5.35
N PHE A 282 4.64 18.53 -6.15
CA PHE A 282 5.97 18.67 -6.74
C PHE A 282 7.07 18.94 -5.70
N GLU A 283 6.84 19.80 -4.71
CA GLU A 283 7.79 20.02 -3.62
C GLU A 283 8.06 18.73 -2.84
N ARG A 284 7.03 17.92 -2.57
CA ARG A 284 7.22 16.59 -1.96
C ARG A 284 8.08 15.71 -2.86
N MET A 285 7.78 15.63 -4.14
CA MET A 285 8.58 14.84 -5.10
C MET A 285 10.05 15.27 -5.10
N LYS A 286 10.33 16.58 -5.15
CA LYS A 286 11.70 17.12 -5.08
C LYS A 286 12.43 16.70 -3.82
N ASN A 287 11.80 16.83 -2.66
CA ASN A 287 12.41 16.44 -1.38
C ASN A 287 12.76 14.94 -1.36
N TYR A 288 11.85 14.10 -1.84
CA TYR A 288 12.05 12.65 -1.83
C TYR A 288 13.08 12.18 -2.87
N LEU A 289 12.91 12.57 -4.14
CA LEU A 289 13.83 12.14 -5.19
C LEU A 289 15.19 12.82 -5.09
N GLY A 290 15.25 14.04 -4.53
CA GLY A 290 16.50 14.69 -4.17
C GLY A 290 17.34 13.85 -3.22
N PHE A 291 16.70 13.25 -2.20
CA PHE A 291 17.36 12.33 -1.27
C PHE A 291 17.86 11.05 -1.98
N LYS A 292 17.03 10.45 -2.84
CA LYS A 292 17.35 9.24 -3.63
C LYS A 292 18.41 9.45 -4.71
N ALA A 293 18.58 10.68 -5.19
CA ALA A 293 19.62 11.05 -6.17
C ALA A 293 21.05 10.75 -5.68
N SER A 294 21.25 10.63 -4.36
CA SER A 294 22.54 10.27 -3.78
C SER A 294 23.02 8.88 -4.23
N CYS A 295 22.11 7.96 -4.57
CA CYS A 295 22.40 6.58 -4.92
C CYS A 295 22.41 6.34 -6.44
N CYS A 296 21.60 7.09 -7.19
CA CYS A 296 21.29 6.79 -8.59
C CYS A 296 21.19 8.07 -9.43
N PHE A 297 22.28 8.84 -9.48
CA PHE A 297 22.26 10.17 -10.10
C PHE A 297 22.21 10.15 -11.63
N GLN A 298 22.58 9.02 -12.24
CA GLN A 298 22.42 8.78 -13.66
C GLN A 298 20.97 9.01 -14.09
N VAL A 299 19.98 8.67 -13.25
CA VAL A 299 18.56 8.97 -13.51
C VAL A 299 18.32 10.48 -13.65
N ALA A 300 18.93 11.31 -12.79
CA ALA A 300 18.80 12.76 -12.89
C ALA A 300 19.33 13.29 -14.22
N ILE A 301 20.44 12.73 -14.71
CA ILE A 301 21.00 13.09 -16.02
C ILE A 301 20.00 12.80 -17.13
N PHE A 302 19.41 11.60 -17.17
CA PHE A 302 18.39 11.25 -18.17
C PHE A 302 17.11 12.09 -18.04
N VAL A 303 16.64 12.36 -16.82
CA VAL A 303 15.48 13.22 -16.58
C VAL A 303 15.76 14.65 -17.06
N GLY A 304 16.99 15.14 -16.89
CA GLY A 304 17.42 16.49 -17.25
C GLY A 304 17.79 16.69 -18.73
N SER A 305 17.84 15.64 -19.55
CA SER A 305 18.05 15.77 -21.00
C SER A 305 16.80 16.37 -21.68
N VAL A 306 16.76 17.70 -21.76
CA VAL A 306 15.69 18.52 -22.37
C VAL A 306 16.18 19.30 -23.60
N ASP A 307 17.35 18.93 -24.14
CA ASP A 307 18.08 19.60 -25.22
C ASP A 307 17.24 19.79 -26.48
N ASP A 308 16.41 18.80 -26.80
CA ASP A 308 15.77 18.65 -28.10
C ASP A 308 14.46 19.47 -28.22
N ARG A 309 14.17 20.35 -27.26
CA ARG A 309 12.89 21.06 -27.15
C ARG A 309 12.99 22.50 -27.65
N GLU A 310 12.46 22.78 -28.84
CA GLU A 310 12.29 24.15 -29.35
C GLU A 310 11.27 24.96 -28.55
N VAL A 311 10.21 24.32 -28.06
CA VAL A 311 9.18 24.94 -27.22
C VAL A 311 8.97 24.07 -25.99
N PRO A 312 9.51 24.45 -24.82
CA PRO A 312 9.38 23.66 -23.61
C PRO A 312 7.94 23.75 -23.07
N ASP A 313 7.40 22.62 -22.63
CA ASP A 313 6.15 22.61 -21.88
C ASP A 313 6.42 22.67 -20.36
N LEU A 314 5.35 22.72 -19.56
CA LEU A 314 5.49 22.74 -18.10
C LEU A 314 6.25 21.52 -17.56
N SER A 315 6.13 20.34 -18.19
CA SER A 315 6.85 19.15 -17.77
C SER A 315 8.36 19.35 -17.92
N ASP A 316 8.81 19.94 -19.02
CA ASP A 316 10.24 20.22 -19.24
C ASP A 316 10.81 21.17 -18.16
N TYR A 317 10.08 22.21 -17.76
CA TYR A 317 10.50 23.08 -16.65
C TYR A 317 10.56 22.32 -15.31
N LEU A 318 9.56 21.49 -15.01
CA LEU A 318 9.54 20.69 -13.78
C LEU A 318 10.66 19.63 -13.76
N ARG A 319 11.03 19.07 -14.91
CA ARG A 319 12.18 18.16 -15.03
C ARG A 319 13.48 18.86 -14.66
N VAL A 320 13.72 20.07 -15.18
CA VAL A 320 14.90 20.87 -14.84
C VAL A 320 14.91 21.21 -13.35
N ASP A 321 13.80 21.69 -12.80
CA ASP A 321 13.69 22.04 -11.38
C ASP A 321 13.92 20.85 -10.45
N LEU A 322 13.43 19.66 -10.83
CA LEU A 322 13.69 18.42 -10.10
C LEU A 322 15.18 18.08 -10.12
N VAL A 323 15.83 18.15 -11.28
CA VAL A 323 17.25 17.84 -11.42
C VAL A 323 18.11 18.86 -10.65
N VAL A 324 17.74 20.13 -10.63
CA VAL A 324 18.38 21.16 -9.79
C VAL A 324 18.30 20.76 -8.30
N ALA A 325 17.14 20.31 -7.83
CA ALA A 325 16.98 19.85 -6.45
C ALA A 325 17.81 18.59 -6.15
N MET A 326 17.88 17.65 -7.09
CA MET A 326 18.72 16.45 -7.01
C MET A 326 20.22 16.82 -6.96
N LEU A 327 20.69 17.73 -7.82
CA LEU A 327 22.07 18.23 -7.82
C LEU A 327 22.42 18.87 -6.48
N LYS A 328 21.62 19.83 -6.01
CA LYS A 328 21.84 20.52 -4.72
C LYS A 328 21.93 19.53 -3.56
N THR A 329 21.01 18.57 -3.52
CA THR A 329 20.99 17.55 -2.45
C THR A 329 22.23 16.65 -2.51
N ARG A 330 22.64 16.22 -3.70
CA ARG A 330 23.84 15.39 -3.86
C ARG A 330 25.12 16.15 -3.50
N ILE A 331 25.25 17.42 -3.93
CA ILE A 331 26.39 18.28 -3.56
C ILE A 331 26.49 18.41 -2.04
N SER A 332 25.36 18.69 -1.38
CA SER A 332 25.32 18.81 0.08
C SER A 332 25.74 17.54 0.83
N ARG A 333 25.62 16.35 0.22
CA ARG A 333 25.85 15.06 0.89
C ARG A 333 27.14 14.35 0.48
N LYS A 334 27.59 14.56 -0.76
CA LYS A 334 28.73 13.86 -1.37
C LYS A 334 29.87 14.80 -1.76
N GLY A 335 29.76 16.08 -1.43
CA GLY A 335 30.77 17.07 -1.79
C GLY A 335 30.59 17.63 -3.21
N PRO A 336 31.48 18.52 -3.64
CA PRO A 336 31.39 19.20 -4.92
C PRO A 336 31.44 18.23 -6.11
N ILE A 337 30.88 18.65 -7.26
CA ILE A 337 30.71 17.78 -8.44
C ILE A 337 32.02 17.14 -8.90
N HIS A 338 33.16 17.85 -8.81
CA HIS A 338 34.45 17.36 -9.29
C HIS A 338 35.04 16.20 -8.46
N GLU A 339 34.47 15.92 -7.28
CA GLU A 339 34.87 14.79 -6.41
C GLU A 339 34.02 13.53 -6.66
N TRP A 340 33.02 13.60 -7.54
CA TRP A 340 32.17 12.45 -7.85
C TRP A 340 32.85 11.48 -8.83
N GLU A 341 32.27 10.31 -9.00
CA GLU A 341 32.70 9.33 -10.01
C GLU A 341 32.78 9.96 -11.41
N GLU A 342 33.88 9.72 -12.12
CA GLU A 342 34.20 10.40 -13.38
C GLU A 342 33.09 10.25 -14.44
N SER A 343 32.47 9.08 -14.51
CA SER A 343 31.35 8.77 -15.42
C SER A 343 30.17 9.72 -15.17
N ILE A 344 29.83 9.95 -13.90
CA ILE A 344 28.76 10.85 -13.45
C ILE A 344 29.16 12.30 -13.72
N VAL A 345 30.39 12.71 -13.38
CA VAL A 345 30.88 14.08 -13.65
C VAL A 345 30.77 14.43 -15.13
N ARG A 346 31.17 13.50 -16.00
CA ARG A 346 31.08 13.68 -17.45
C ARG A 346 29.65 13.86 -17.92
N GLY A 347 28.73 13.02 -17.41
CA GLY A 347 27.30 13.12 -17.72
C GLY A 347 26.67 14.44 -17.25
N VAL A 348 26.97 14.86 -16.03
CA VAL A 348 26.49 16.14 -15.47
C VAL A 348 27.02 17.33 -16.26
N ARG A 349 28.31 17.35 -16.58
CA ARG A 349 28.90 18.43 -17.41
C ARG A 349 28.24 18.50 -18.78
N LYS A 350 28.02 17.36 -19.44
CA LYS A 350 27.33 17.32 -20.73
C LYS A 350 25.92 17.92 -20.64
N MET A 351 25.16 17.53 -19.62
CA MET A 351 23.81 18.06 -19.37
C MET A 351 23.82 19.57 -19.09
N LEU A 352 24.68 20.06 -18.20
CA LEU A 352 24.77 21.48 -17.87
C LEU A 352 25.22 22.34 -19.07
N ILE A 353 26.14 21.84 -19.90
CA ILE A 353 26.53 22.51 -21.14
C ILE A 353 25.36 22.60 -22.12
N SER A 354 24.55 21.54 -22.22
CA SER A 354 23.33 21.52 -23.03
C SER A 354 22.34 22.60 -22.58
N TRP A 355 22.08 22.68 -21.27
CA TRP A 355 21.22 23.72 -20.68
C TRP A 355 21.76 25.14 -20.91
N GLN A 356 23.06 25.35 -20.75
CA GLN A 356 23.71 26.65 -20.97
C GLN A 356 23.57 27.14 -22.42
N ARG A 357 23.52 26.21 -23.38
CA ARG A 357 23.35 26.50 -24.82
C ARG A 357 21.88 26.64 -25.23
N SER A 358 20.93 26.33 -24.35
CA SER A 358 19.51 26.43 -24.64
C SER A 358 19.10 27.88 -24.89
N HIS A 359 18.17 28.10 -25.84
CA HIS A 359 17.52 29.38 -26.06
C HIS A 359 16.55 29.76 -24.93
N ILE A 360 16.22 28.82 -24.04
CA ILE A 360 15.31 29.00 -22.90
C ILE A 360 16.09 29.57 -21.70
N GLU A 361 15.72 30.76 -21.23
CA GLU A 361 16.40 31.46 -20.13
C GLU A 361 16.45 30.66 -18.83
N HIS A 362 15.31 30.07 -18.43
CA HIS A 362 15.23 29.24 -17.22
C HIS A 362 16.26 28.11 -17.20
N PHE A 363 16.54 27.49 -18.35
CA PHE A 363 17.50 26.38 -18.43
C PHE A 363 18.94 26.90 -18.27
N ARG A 364 19.24 28.06 -18.86
CA ARG A 364 20.55 28.72 -18.69
C ARG A 364 20.77 29.14 -17.24
N ASP A 365 19.77 29.74 -16.61
CA ASP A 365 19.83 30.16 -15.21
C ASP A 365 20.04 28.96 -14.28
N ALA A 366 19.31 27.87 -14.52
CA ALA A 366 19.48 26.61 -13.79
C ALA A 366 20.90 26.05 -13.93
N ALA A 367 21.52 26.13 -15.11
CA ALA A 367 22.90 25.72 -15.33
C ALA A 367 23.90 26.61 -14.59
N GLY A 368 23.65 27.93 -14.55
CA GLY A 368 24.48 28.92 -13.86
C GLY A 368 24.59 28.73 -12.35
N LEU A 369 23.67 27.97 -11.73
CA LEU A 369 23.71 27.66 -10.29
C LEU A 369 24.87 26.72 -9.88
N PHE A 370 25.54 26.07 -10.85
CA PHE A 370 26.53 25.01 -10.60
C PHE A 370 27.88 25.27 -11.29
N GLN A 371 28.11 26.48 -11.77
CA GLN A 371 29.42 26.98 -12.22
C GLN A 371 30.20 27.49 -11.01
#